data_AF-A0A522AUU5-F1
#
_entry.id   AF-A0A522AUU5-F1
#
_cell.length_a   1.000
_cell.length_b   1.000
_cell.length_c   1.000
_cell.angle_alpha   90.00
_cell.angle_beta   90.00
_cell.angle_gamma   90.00
#
_symmetry.space_group_name_H-M   'P 1'
#
loop_
_entity.id
_entity.type
_entity.pdbx_description
1 polymer ?
#
loop_
_entity_poly.entity_id
_entity_poly.type
_entity_poly.pdbx_seq_one_letter_code
_entity_poly.pdbx_strand_id
1 'polypeptide(L)'
;MRRKTTAILAGLLALLPAGAFSEDLSGTRPLLVSPRNVLQTLLPQDTTLLADPIAIETFLASLDGTPPDWHALHGAPGDHPSESLFALNRERDRLRAGRPALGRRITFLWEGMLSGYDPDRGGFLVAIGPEMIVTTWGIVRFKPENLPAELVAVPAAKL
;
A
#
# COMPACT_ATOMS: atom_id res chain seq x y z
N MET A 1 22.99 -45.03 27.90
CA MET A 1 21.66 -45.01 27.24
C MET A 1 20.80 -43.93 27.91
N ARG A 2 20.70 -42.74 27.31
CA ARG A 2 19.80 -41.65 27.73
C ARG A 2 19.17 -41.07 26.48
N ARG A 3 17.87 -41.27 26.30
CA ARG A 3 17.08 -40.67 25.21
C ARG A 3 17.05 -39.16 25.45
N LYS A 4 17.63 -38.37 24.54
CA LYS A 4 17.42 -36.92 24.49
C LYS A 4 16.32 -36.67 23.47
N THR A 5 15.16 -36.29 23.98
CA THR A 5 13.98 -35.95 23.19
C THR A 5 14.24 -34.65 22.43
N THR A 6 14.19 -34.73 21.10
CA THR A 6 14.24 -33.60 20.18
C THR A 6 12.95 -32.81 20.30
N ALA A 7 13.02 -31.49 20.51
CA ALA A 7 11.89 -30.58 20.31
C ALA A 7 12.20 -29.69 19.11
N ILE A 8 11.55 -29.98 17.98
CA ILE A 8 11.56 -29.14 16.79
C ILE A 8 10.35 -28.22 16.91
N LEU A 9 10.58 -26.93 17.15
CA LEU A 9 9.52 -25.92 17.11
C LEU A 9 9.29 -25.53 15.65
N ALA A 10 8.45 -26.30 14.95
CA ALA A 10 7.98 -25.97 13.61
C ALA A 10 6.78 -25.01 13.71
N GLY A 11 7.04 -23.70 13.62
CA GLY A 11 6.00 -22.70 13.44
C GLY A 11 5.62 -22.57 11.97
N LEU A 12 4.85 -23.51 11.45
CA LEU A 12 4.30 -23.48 10.10
C LEU A 12 3.03 -22.63 10.09
N LEU A 13 3.15 -21.32 9.82
CA LEU A 13 1.98 -20.45 9.62
C LEU A 13 1.52 -20.56 8.15
N ALA A 14 0.78 -21.63 7.85
CA ALA A 14 0.16 -21.85 6.55
C ALA A 14 -1.20 -21.14 6.45
N LEU A 15 -1.34 -20.34 5.39
CA LEU A 15 -2.55 -19.95 4.66
C LEU A 15 -3.86 -19.71 5.46
N LEU A 16 -4.23 -18.45 5.63
CA LEU A 16 -5.64 -18.07 5.80
C LEU A 16 -6.22 -17.61 4.46
N PRO A 17 -7.31 -18.22 3.97
CA PRO A 17 -8.07 -17.73 2.82
C PRO A 17 -8.93 -16.52 3.21
N ALA A 18 -9.33 -15.76 2.20
CA ALA A 18 -10.08 -14.51 2.31
C ALA A 18 -11.35 -14.63 3.17
N GLY A 19 -11.49 -13.70 4.12
CA GLY A 19 -12.72 -13.48 4.89
C GLY A 19 -12.58 -13.78 6.37
N ALA A 20 -11.76 -13.02 7.11
CA ALA A 20 -11.85 -12.99 8.56
C ALA A 20 -11.24 -11.72 9.17
N PHE A 21 -12.01 -11.11 10.07
CA PHE A 21 -11.64 -10.14 11.10
C PHE A 21 -11.56 -8.65 10.72
N SER A 22 -12.68 -7.96 11.00
CA SER A 22 -12.66 -6.64 11.66
C SER A 22 -12.11 -6.81 13.10
N GLU A 23 -10.87 -7.30 13.22
CA GLU A 23 -10.08 -6.98 14.40
C GLU A 23 -9.68 -5.52 14.22
N ASP A 24 -10.00 -4.66 15.19
CA ASP A 24 -9.40 -3.33 15.23
C ASP A 24 -7.90 -3.52 15.09
N LEU A 25 -7.36 -3.14 13.94
CA LEU A 25 -5.93 -3.24 13.68
C LEU A 25 -5.28 -2.41 14.79
N SER A 26 -4.62 -3.05 15.75
CA SER A 26 -3.87 -2.29 16.73
C SER A 26 -2.84 -1.46 15.97
N GLY A 27 -2.97 -0.14 16.06
CA GLY A 27 -2.05 0.80 15.41
C GLY A 27 -0.65 0.76 16.02
N THR A 28 -0.47 0.04 17.13
CA THR A 28 0.83 -0.13 17.79
C THR A 28 1.58 -1.33 17.21
N ARG A 29 2.76 -1.09 16.63
CA ARG A 29 3.62 -2.13 16.02
C ARG A 29 5.10 -1.90 16.30
N PRO A 30 5.93 -2.97 16.35
CA PRO A 30 7.38 -2.81 16.44
C PRO A 30 7.96 -2.06 15.24
N LEU A 31 8.91 -1.17 15.50
CA LEU A 31 9.69 -0.52 14.45
C LEU A 31 10.65 -1.55 13.85
N LEU A 32 10.45 -1.86 12.58
CA LEU A 32 11.32 -2.73 11.80
C LEU A 32 12.22 -1.88 10.91
N VAL A 33 13.50 -2.21 10.87
CA VAL A 33 14.48 -1.57 9.99
C VAL A 33 14.84 -2.55 8.90
N SER A 34 14.61 -2.17 7.65
CA SER A 34 14.93 -2.99 6.50
C SER A 34 15.37 -2.13 5.31
N PRO A 35 16.36 -2.57 4.51
CA PRO A 35 16.71 -1.92 3.26
C PRO A 35 15.52 -1.87 2.28
N ARG A 36 15.33 -0.76 1.55
CA ARG A 36 14.21 -0.61 0.60
C ARG A 36 14.23 -1.68 -0.51
N ASN A 37 15.41 -2.11 -0.94
CA ASN A 37 15.58 -3.08 -2.02
C ASN A 37 15.12 -4.50 -1.67
N VAL A 38 14.92 -4.83 -0.39
CA VAL A 38 14.39 -6.13 0.02
C VAL A 38 12.87 -6.12 0.22
N LEU A 39 12.19 -4.98 0.11
CA LEU A 39 10.75 -4.89 0.37
C LEU A 39 9.93 -5.86 -0.50
N GLN A 40 10.26 -5.97 -1.78
CA GLN A 40 9.57 -6.88 -2.70
C GLN A 40 9.71 -8.36 -2.28
N THR A 41 10.80 -8.74 -1.62
CA THR A 41 11.01 -10.13 -1.16
C THR A 41 10.25 -10.46 0.12
N LEU A 42 9.79 -9.45 0.85
CA LEU A 42 8.96 -9.59 2.05
C LEU A 42 7.47 -9.74 1.73
N LEU A 43 7.06 -9.43 0.49
CA LEU A 43 5.67 -9.51 0.05
C LEU A 43 5.33 -10.94 -0.41
N PRO A 44 4.04 -11.34 -0.37
CA PRO A 44 3.59 -12.57 -0.98
C PRO A 44 4.01 -12.65 -2.45
N GLN A 45 4.28 -13.87 -2.93
CA GLN A 45 4.51 -14.11 -4.36
C GLN A 45 3.36 -13.52 -5.19
N ASP A 46 3.69 -13.04 -6.39
CA ASP A 46 2.80 -12.34 -7.33
C ASP A 46 2.30 -10.95 -6.90
N THR A 47 2.82 -10.40 -5.81
CA THR A 47 2.52 -9.00 -5.41
C THR A 47 3.37 -8.02 -6.21
N THR A 48 2.74 -7.04 -6.82
CA THR A 48 3.44 -5.92 -7.49
C THR A 48 3.59 -4.75 -6.54
N LEU A 49 4.84 -4.35 -6.24
CA LEU A 49 5.13 -3.16 -5.46
C LEU A 49 5.07 -1.89 -6.33
N LEU A 50 4.17 -0.98 -6.00
CA LEU A 50 3.94 0.31 -6.63
C LEU A 50 4.57 1.43 -5.77
N ALA A 51 5.90 1.45 -5.70
CA ALA A 51 6.67 2.34 -4.83
C ALA A 51 7.42 3.46 -5.58
N ASP A 52 7.39 3.45 -6.91
CA ASP A 52 8.07 4.44 -7.75
C ASP A 52 7.23 4.70 -9.02
N PRO A 53 7.48 5.84 -9.72
CA PRO A 53 6.73 6.20 -10.91
C PRO A 53 6.74 5.12 -11.99
N ILE A 54 7.86 4.42 -12.22
CA ILE A 54 8.00 3.44 -13.31
C ILE A 54 7.08 2.24 -13.05
N ALA A 55 7.09 1.74 -11.81
CA ALA A 55 6.22 0.62 -11.42
C ALA A 55 4.73 0.99 -11.55
N ILE A 56 4.37 2.21 -11.13
CA ILE A 56 3.00 2.73 -11.21
C ILE A 56 2.56 2.89 -12.66
N GLU A 57 3.38 3.51 -13.52
CA GLU A 57 3.07 3.70 -14.93
C GLU A 57 2.91 2.36 -15.65
N THR A 58 3.78 1.39 -15.38
CA THR A 58 3.69 0.05 -15.95
C THR A 58 2.38 -0.63 -15.56
N PHE A 59 2.00 -0.51 -14.28
CA PHE A 59 0.74 -1.06 -13.80
C PHE A 59 -0.46 -0.38 -14.46
N LEU A 60 -0.50 0.96 -14.48
CA LEU A 60 -1.59 1.72 -15.10
C LEU A 60 -1.69 1.47 -16.60
N ALA A 61 -0.57 1.31 -17.30
CA ALA A 61 -0.58 0.90 -18.71
C ALA A 61 -1.17 -0.49 -18.90
N SER A 62 -0.87 -1.44 -18.02
CA SER A 62 -1.51 -2.76 -18.07
C SER A 62 -3.00 -2.72 -17.73
N LEU A 63 -3.42 -1.76 -16.90
CA LEU A 63 -4.80 -1.61 -16.46
C LEU A 63 -5.66 -0.84 -17.46
N ASP A 64 -5.18 0.27 -18.00
CA ASP A 64 -5.95 1.23 -18.79
C ASP A 64 -5.40 1.45 -20.21
N GLY A 65 -4.21 0.96 -20.52
CA GLY A 65 -3.56 1.12 -21.82
C GLY A 65 -2.69 2.37 -21.86
N THR A 66 -3.22 3.48 -22.35
CA THR A 66 -2.50 4.75 -22.51
C THR A 66 -3.04 5.83 -21.58
N PRO A 67 -2.19 6.75 -21.08
CA PRO A 67 -2.66 7.87 -20.27
C PRO A 67 -3.65 8.75 -21.07
N PRO A 68 -4.64 9.36 -20.41
CA PRO A 68 -5.53 10.33 -21.05
C PRO A 68 -4.78 11.59 -21.52
N ASP A 69 -5.34 12.29 -22.51
CA ASP A 69 -4.90 13.64 -22.83
C ASP A 69 -5.39 14.61 -21.74
N TRP A 70 -4.54 14.85 -20.75
CA TRP A 70 -4.86 15.74 -19.63
C TRP A 70 -5.13 17.18 -20.09
N HIS A 71 -4.49 17.64 -21.16
CA HIS A 71 -4.70 19.00 -21.67
C HIS A 71 -6.12 19.18 -22.22
N ALA A 72 -6.67 18.16 -22.88
CA ALA A 72 -8.05 18.17 -23.36
C ALA A 72 -9.11 18.06 -22.24
N LEU A 73 -8.70 17.62 -21.04
CA LEU A 73 -9.59 17.32 -19.92
C LEU A 73 -9.54 18.36 -18.79
N HIS A 74 -8.47 19.14 -18.70
CA HIS A 74 -8.36 20.23 -17.74
C HIS A 74 -9.20 21.44 -18.18
N GLY A 75 -10.20 21.78 -17.38
CA GLY A 75 -10.87 23.09 -17.42
C GLY A 75 -9.97 24.21 -16.89
N ALA A 76 -10.51 25.43 -16.83
CA ALA A 76 -9.77 26.56 -16.28
C ALA A 76 -9.46 26.34 -14.79
N PRO A 77 -8.39 26.95 -14.24
CA PRO A 77 -8.11 26.86 -12.82
C PRO A 77 -9.30 27.35 -11.98
N GLY A 78 -9.82 26.49 -11.09
CA GLY A 78 -11.00 26.77 -10.26
C GLY A 78 -12.32 26.21 -10.80
N ASP A 79 -12.33 25.64 -12.00
CA ASP A 79 -13.50 24.92 -12.51
C ASP A 79 -13.75 23.63 -11.73
N HIS A 80 -15.03 23.33 -11.50
CA HIS A 80 -15.44 22.01 -11.01
C HIS A 80 -15.07 20.92 -12.03
N PRO A 81 -14.86 19.67 -11.58
CA PRO A 81 -14.64 18.55 -12.49
C PRO A 81 -15.73 18.51 -13.56
N SER A 82 -15.34 18.58 -14.82
CA SER A 82 -16.27 18.62 -15.95
C SER A 82 -16.97 17.27 -16.17
N GLU A 83 -18.10 17.29 -16.86
CA GLU A 83 -18.79 16.05 -17.30
C GLU A 83 -17.87 15.16 -18.17
N SER A 84 -16.91 15.74 -18.88
CA SER A 84 -15.92 14.99 -19.66
C SER A 84 -15.00 14.13 -18.79
N LEU A 85 -14.59 14.61 -17.61
CA LEU A 85 -13.79 13.82 -16.66
C LEU A 85 -14.62 12.65 -16.08
N PHE A 86 -15.89 12.89 -15.75
CA PHE A 86 -16.78 11.82 -15.27
C PHE A 86 -17.05 10.78 -16.37
N ALA A 87 -17.30 11.21 -17.60
CA ALA A 87 -17.50 10.32 -18.73
C ALA A 87 -16.27 9.45 -19.00
N LEU A 88 -15.06 10.05 -18.96
CA LEU A 88 -13.81 9.32 -19.08
C LEU A 88 -13.65 8.25 -17.98
N ASN A 89 -13.94 8.60 -16.72
CA ASN A 89 -13.82 7.65 -15.62
C ASN A 89 -14.79 6.47 -15.77
N ARG A 90 -16.05 6.72 -16.14
CA ARG A 90 -17.04 5.66 -16.41
C ARG A 90 -16.59 4.74 -17.55
N GLU A 91 -16.04 5.31 -18.62
CA GLU A 91 -15.54 4.54 -19.75
C GLU A 91 -14.32 3.69 -19.37
N ARG A 92 -13.38 4.25 -18.59
CA ARG A 92 -12.24 3.48 -18.06
C ARG A 92 -12.70 2.32 -17.20
N ASP A 93 -13.66 2.54 -16.30
CA ASP A 93 -14.22 1.47 -15.46
C ASP A 93 -14.86 0.35 -16.29
N ARG A 94 -15.62 0.71 -17.33
CA ARG A 94 -16.19 -0.25 -18.28
C ARG A 94 -15.11 -1.05 -18.99
N LEU A 95 -14.02 -0.40 -19.43
CA LEU A 95 -12.92 -1.03 -20.18
C LEU A 95 -11.98 -1.88 -19.31
N ARG A 96 -11.95 -1.65 -17.99
CA ARG A 96 -11.19 -2.46 -17.02
C ARG A 96 -11.80 -3.82 -16.77
N ALA A 97 -13.11 -3.97 -16.96
CA ALA A 97 -13.81 -5.22 -16.74
C ALA A 97 -13.17 -6.37 -17.55
N GLY A 98 -12.74 -7.43 -16.85
CA GLY A 98 -12.09 -8.59 -17.48
C GLY A 98 -10.60 -8.43 -17.80
N ARG A 99 -9.99 -7.26 -17.56
CA ARG A 99 -8.54 -7.11 -17.73
C ARG A 99 -7.78 -7.86 -16.62
N PRO A 100 -6.78 -8.69 -16.95
CA PRO A 100 -6.01 -9.44 -15.95
C PRO A 100 -5.36 -8.54 -14.88
N ALA A 101 -4.97 -7.33 -15.26
CA ALA A 101 -4.36 -6.37 -14.35
C ALA A 101 -5.24 -6.01 -13.15
N LEU A 102 -6.58 -6.03 -13.31
CA LEU A 102 -7.54 -5.71 -12.24
C LEU A 102 -7.51 -6.74 -11.09
N GLY A 103 -7.14 -7.99 -11.39
CA GLY A 103 -7.05 -9.07 -10.39
C GLY A 103 -5.66 -9.19 -9.74
N ARG A 104 -4.69 -8.36 -10.12
CA ARG A 104 -3.32 -8.44 -9.58
C ARG A 104 -3.28 -7.95 -8.14
N ARG A 105 -2.55 -8.68 -7.29
CA ARG A 105 -2.22 -8.19 -5.95
C ARG A 105 -1.20 -7.06 -6.08
N ILE A 106 -1.53 -5.91 -5.53
CA ILE A 106 -0.64 -4.76 -5.47
C ILE A 106 -0.33 -4.37 -4.03
N THR A 107 0.79 -3.71 -3.83
CA THR A 107 1.15 -3.05 -2.57
C THR A 107 1.79 -1.73 -2.94
N PHE A 108 1.55 -0.69 -2.17
CA PHE A 108 2.21 0.60 -2.30
C PHE A 108 2.83 0.95 -0.94
N LEU A 109 3.69 1.96 -0.92
CA LEU A 109 4.31 2.45 0.30
C LEU A 109 3.70 3.79 0.68
N TRP A 110 3.65 4.05 1.98
CA TRP A 110 3.49 5.40 2.49
C TRP A 110 4.71 5.74 3.31
N GLU A 111 5.27 6.90 3.02
CA GLU A 111 6.27 7.51 3.88
C GLU A 111 5.58 8.12 5.10
N GLY A 112 6.17 7.85 6.26
CA GLY A 112 5.71 8.37 7.54
C GLY A 112 6.89 8.87 8.36
N MET A 113 6.59 9.75 9.30
CA MET A 113 7.55 10.29 10.24
C MET A 113 7.19 9.86 11.65
N LEU A 114 8.22 9.48 12.42
CA LEU A 114 8.10 9.38 13.87
C LEU A 114 8.02 10.80 14.41
N SER A 115 6.98 11.09 15.19
CA SER A 115 6.75 12.41 15.78
C SER A 115 7.13 12.41 17.26
N GLY A 116 6.14 12.45 18.16
CA GLY A 116 6.34 12.47 19.61
C GLY A 116 6.44 11.08 20.22
N TYR A 117 7.24 10.95 21.27
CA TYR A 117 7.23 9.76 22.14
C TYR A 117 6.03 9.80 23.09
N ASP A 118 5.23 8.75 23.07
CA ASP A 118 4.12 8.48 23.98
C ASP A 118 4.62 7.55 25.11
N PRO A 119 4.79 8.06 26.34
CA PRO A 119 5.28 7.26 27.46
C PRO A 119 4.29 6.19 27.92
N ASP A 120 2.98 6.39 27.75
CA ASP A 120 1.96 5.44 28.17
C ASP A 120 1.97 4.20 27.27
N ARG A 121 2.33 4.39 25.98
CA ARG A 121 2.44 3.30 24.99
C ARG A 121 3.87 2.82 24.78
N GLY A 122 4.86 3.49 25.37
CA GLY A 122 6.28 3.14 25.24
C GLY A 122 6.81 3.26 23.81
N GLY A 123 6.27 4.15 22.99
CA GLY A 123 6.53 4.21 21.55
C GLY A 123 6.40 5.60 20.95
N PHE A 124 6.61 5.72 19.65
CA PHE A 124 6.51 6.97 18.91
C PHE A 124 5.23 7.02 18.10
N LEU A 125 4.50 8.13 18.15
CA LEU A 125 3.38 8.38 17.25
C LEU A 125 3.89 8.47 15.80
N VAL A 126 3.18 7.84 14.87
CA VAL A 126 3.52 7.81 13.44
C VAL A 126 2.56 8.71 12.69
N ALA A 127 3.09 9.76 12.07
CA ALA A 127 2.36 10.60 11.14
C ALA A 127 2.60 10.09 9.71
N ILE A 128 1.54 9.74 9.00
CA ILE A 128 1.59 9.34 7.59
C ILE A 128 1.00 10.45 6.74
N GLY A 129 1.75 10.87 5.72
CA GLY A 129 1.31 11.87 4.75
C GLY A 129 1.00 11.24 3.39
N PRO A 130 0.20 11.91 2.54
CA PRO A 130 0.09 11.52 1.15
C PRO A 130 1.44 11.77 0.45
N GLU A 131 2.05 10.72 -0.10
CA GLU A 131 3.13 10.88 -1.06
C GLU A 131 2.53 11.20 -2.43
N MET A 132 2.95 12.31 -3.02
CA MET A 132 2.51 12.70 -4.36
C MET A 132 3.49 12.14 -5.39
N ILE A 133 3.04 11.14 -6.14
CA ILE A 133 3.86 10.51 -7.17
C ILE A 133 3.44 11.06 -8.54
N VAL A 134 4.29 11.87 -9.14
CA VAL A 134 4.05 12.47 -10.46
C VAL A 134 4.33 11.43 -11.54
N THR A 135 3.36 11.24 -12.45
CA THR A 135 3.44 10.29 -13.57
C THR A 135 2.84 10.93 -14.83
N THR A 136 2.99 10.26 -15.98
CA THR A 136 2.28 10.60 -17.23
C THR A 136 0.75 10.43 -17.11
N TRP A 137 0.28 9.69 -16.10
CA TRP A 137 -1.14 9.54 -15.74
C TRP A 137 -1.62 10.62 -14.76
N GLY A 138 -0.83 11.70 -14.59
CA GLY A 138 -1.08 12.75 -13.61
C GLY A 138 -0.48 12.43 -12.24
N ILE A 139 -0.97 13.10 -11.20
CA ILE A 139 -0.53 12.86 -9.81
C ILE A 139 -1.28 11.65 -9.28
N VAL A 140 -0.54 10.58 -9.00
CA VAL A 140 -1.08 9.37 -8.37
C VAL A 140 -0.82 9.43 -6.87
N ARG A 141 -1.87 9.17 -6.09
CA ARG A 141 -1.81 9.04 -4.63
C ARG A 141 -2.57 7.79 -4.19
N PHE A 142 -2.01 7.05 -3.26
CA PHE A 142 -2.71 5.95 -2.61
C PHE A 142 -3.32 6.45 -1.31
N LYS A 143 -4.60 6.16 -1.09
CA LYS A 143 -5.30 6.50 0.15
C LYS A 143 -5.46 5.22 0.98
N PRO A 144 -5.04 5.23 2.26
CA PRO A 144 -5.33 4.13 3.14
C PRO A 144 -6.82 4.04 3.43
N GLU A 145 -7.34 2.83 3.37
CA GLU A 145 -8.64 2.52 3.94
C GLU A 145 -8.42 1.82 5.28
N ASN A 146 -9.27 2.12 6.26
CA ASN A 146 -9.30 1.44 7.55
C ASN A 146 -7.98 1.52 8.34
N LEU A 147 -7.20 2.60 8.19
CA LEU A 147 -6.10 2.84 9.12
C LEU A 147 -6.65 3.17 10.52
N PRO A 148 -6.01 2.67 11.58
CA PRO A 148 -6.28 3.11 12.94
C PRO A 148 -6.13 4.62 13.06
N ALA A 149 -6.93 5.23 13.94
CA ALA A 149 -6.88 6.67 14.20
C ALA A 149 -5.48 7.13 14.66
N GLU A 150 -4.77 6.25 15.38
CA GLU A 150 -3.42 6.49 15.84
C GLU A 150 -2.53 5.30 15.52
N LEU A 151 -1.36 5.60 14.99
CA LEU A 151 -0.30 4.64 14.72
C LEU A 151 0.84 4.89 15.68
N VAL A 152 1.39 3.83 16.27
CA VAL A 152 2.48 3.90 17.24
C VAL A 152 3.56 2.90 16.86
N ALA A 153 4.78 3.38 16.68
CA ALA A 153 5.95 2.54 16.48
C ALA A 153 6.67 2.34 17.82
N VAL A 154 6.65 1.13 18.36
CA VAL A 154 7.43 0.79 19.55
C VAL A 154 8.84 0.36 19.13
N PRO A 155 9.90 0.83 19.79
CA PRO A 155 11.25 0.35 19.53
C PRO A 155 11.29 -1.18 19.66
N ALA A 156 11.95 -1.85 18.72
CA ALA A 156 12.20 -3.28 18.89
C ALA A 156 12.97 -3.50 20.20
N ALA A 157 12.55 -4.48 21.00
CA ALA A 157 13.36 -4.94 22.12
C ALA A 157 14.76 -5.29 21.58
N LYS A 158 15.82 -4.80 22.24
CA LYS A 158 17.19 -5.14 21.85
C LYS A 158 17.29 -6.67 21.71
N LEU A 159 17.59 -7.14 20.51
CA LEU A 159 18.04 -8.52 20.28
C LEU A 159 19.40 -8.72 20.97
#